data_AF-A0A835R0W8-F1
#
_entry.id   AF-A0A835R0W8-F1
#
_cell.length_a   1.000
_cell.length_b   1.000
_cell.length_c   1.000
_cell.angle_alpha   90.00
_cell.angle_beta   90.00
_cell.angle_gamma   90.00
#
_symmetry.space_group_name_H-M   'P 1'
#
loop_
_entity.id
_entity.type
_entity.pdbx_description
1 polymer ?
#
loop_
_entity_poly.entity_id
_entity_poly.type
_entity_poly.pdbx_seq_one_letter_code
_entity_poly.pdbx_strand_id
1 'polypeptide(L)'
;MKIIEKSMKNPRSALCKTAIMTSADIFRSFGHLLMSMSDQTMVLDNLLLQLLLKASQDKRFVCEEAAKVLEKMAESIPRLPLVNKLQPYVSHSNLRVRAKAGTAISKIVSNMSYIEMKDFGIPNLLQIAAELLNDRLLEAREAARSIICSIYREISQVTDTKEDNGDGAAVAVLWRDLCASILPPNRAHSVEKIVFL
;
A
#
# COMPACT_ATOMS: atom_id res chain seq x y z
N MET A 1 -16.96 16.17 0.20
CA MET A 1 -15.65 15.94 -0.46
C MET A 1 -15.55 16.38 -1.93
N LYS A 2 -16.64 16.46 -2.73
CA LYS A 2 -16.58 16.92 -4.15
C LYS A 2 -15.89 18.27 -4.39
N ILE A 3 -16.06 19.24 -3.49
CA ILE A 3 -15.39 20.56 -3.59
C ILE A 3 -13.87 20.42 -3.48
N ILE A 4 -13.40 19.54 -2.59
CA ILE A 4 -11.97 19.29 -2.37
C ILE A 4 -11.35 18.65 -3.60
N GLU A 5 -12.02 17.64 -4.17
CA GLU A 5 -11.61 17.03 -5.44
C GLU A 5 -11.47 18.07 -6.56
N LYS A 6 -12.47 18.96 -6.70
CA LYS A 6 -12.43 20.06 -7.67
C LYS A 6 -11.28 21.04 -7.40
N SER A 7 -11.02 21.36 -6.14
CA SER A 7 -9.93 22.26 -5.73
C SER A 7 -8.55 21.63 -5.96
N MET A 8 -8.38 20.31 -5.79
CA MET A 8 -7.13 19.61 -6.12
C MET A 8 -6.82 19.67 -7.62
N LYS A 9 -7.83 19.60 -8.47
CA LYS A 9 -7.68 19.68 -9.93
C LYS A 9 -7.33 21.10 -10.41
N ASN A 10 -7.40 22.11 -9.54
CA ASN A 10 -7.10 23.49 -9.91
C ASN A 10 -5.62 23.68 -10.31
N PRO A 11 -5.32 24.44 -11.39
CA PRO A 11 -3.94 24.69 -11.82
C PRO A 11 -3.14 25.57 -10.83
N ARG A 12 -3.83 26.35 -9.97
CA ARG A 12 -3.17 27.17 -8.96
C ARG A 12 -2.63 26.28 -7.84
N SER A 13 -1.31 26.20 -7.73
CA SER A 13 -0.65 25.30 -6.77
C SER A 13 -0.98 25.59 -5.32
N ALA A 14 -1.20 26.85 -4.94
CA ALA A 14 -1.61 27.20 -3.58
C ALA A 14 -2.97 26.56 -3.23
N LEU A 15 -3.99 26.75 -4.07
CA LEU A 15 -5.32 26.18 -3.86
C LEU A 15 -5.28 24.64 -3.87
N CYS A 16 -4.53 24.05 -4.82
CA CYS A 16 -4.33 22.62 -4.89
C CYS A 16 -3.69 22.07 -3.61
N LYS A 17 -2.62 22.70 -3.12
CA LYS A 17 -1.93 22.30 -1.89
C LYS A 17 -2.83 22.44 -0.66
N THR A 18 -3.57 23.54 -0.54
CA THR A 18 -4.55 23.70 0.55
C THR A 18 -5.58 22.58 0.53
N ALA A 19 -6.12 22.22 -0.64
CA ALA A 19 -7.07 21.11 -0.76
C ALA A 19 -6.46 19.75 -0.34
N ILE A 20 -5.19 19.52 -0.66
CA ILE A 20 -4.44 18.34 -0.21
C ILE A 20 -4.31 18.32 1.32
N MET A 21 -3.86 19.42 1.92
CA MET A 21 -3.73 19.54 3.38
C MET A 21 -5.07 19.34 4.08
N THR A 22 -6.14 19.97 3.60
CA THR A 22 -7.50 19.78 4.12
C THR A 22 -7.96 18.32 4.01
N SER A 23 -7.56 17.60 2.97
CA SER A 23 -7.88 16.17 2.86
C SER A 23 -7.21 15.36 3.96
N ALA A 24 -5.97 15.69 4.32
CA ALA A 24 -5.26 15.06 5.42
C ALA A 24 -6.03 15.23 6.75
N ASP A 25 -6.51 16.44 7.03
CA ASP A 25 -7.27 16.73 8.24
C ASP A 25 -8.60 15.96 8.29
N ILE A 26 -9.24 15.80 7.12
CA ILE A 26 -10.47 15.01 6.98
C ILE A 26 -10.21 13.53 7.21
N PHE A 27 -9.16 12.96 6.60
CA PHE A 27 -8.82 11.56 6.82
C PHE A 27 -8.48 11.28 8.28
N ARG A 28 -7.74 12.20 8.90
CA ARG A 28 -7.41 12.12 10.32
C ARG A 28 -8.65 12.12 11.22
N SER A 29 -9.61 12.99 10.93
CA SER A 29 -10.76 13.21 11.81
C SER A 29 -11.92 12.24 11.52
N PHE A 30 -12.09 11.86 10.25
CA PHE A 30 -13.28 11.15 9.77
C PHE A 30 -12.97 9.87 8.98
N GLY A 31 -11.71 9.44 8.88
CA GLY A 31 -11.28 8.31 8.06
C GLY A 31 -12.07 7.02 8.28
N HIS A 32 -12.40 6.70 9.53
CA HIS A 32 -13.23 5.54 9.88
C HIS A 32 -14.67 5.65 9.37
N LEU A 33 -15.28 6.84 9.42
CA LEU A 33 -16.61 7.09 8.88
C LEU A 33 -16.61 7.06 7.35
N LEU A 34 -15.56 7.61 6.73
CA LEU A 34 -15.45 7.62 5.27
C LEU A 34 -15.41 6.21 4.67
N MET A 35 -14.85 5.25 5.40
CA MET A 35 -14.77 3.85 4.98
C MET A 35 -16.05 3.05 5.28
N SER A 36 -16.91 3.53 6.19
CA SER A 36 -18.19 2.86 6.52
C SER A 36 -19.39 3.40 5.74
N MET A 37 -19.29 4.61 5.17
CA MET A 37 -20.37 5.22 4.40
C MET A 37 -20.36 4.78 2.94
N SER A 38 -21.24 3.82 2.61
CA SER A 38 -21.41 3.26 1.25
C SER A 38 -21.59 4.33 0.16
N ASP A 39 -22.33 5.41 0.44
CA ASP A 39 -22.64 6.47 -0.53
C ASP A 39 -21.46 7.42 -0.84
N GLN A 40 -20.40 7.42 -0.01
CA GLN A 40 -19.23 8.28 -0.19
C GLN A 40 -18.06 7.55 -0.87
N THR A 41 -18.20 6.25 -1.12
CA THR A 41 -17.18 5.38 -1.71
C THR A 41 -16.62 5.93 -3.02
N MET A 42 -17.48 6.33 -3.97
CA MET A 42 -17.04 6.88 -5.27
C MET A 42 -16.29 8.21 -5.12
N VAL A 43 -16.69 9.05 -4.16
CA VAL A 43 -16.03 10.35 -3.94
C VAL A 43 -14.66 10.15 -3.30
N LEU A 44 -14.52 9.16 -2.43
CA LEU A 44 -13.26 8.77 -1.84
C LEU A 44 -12.31 8.15 -2.88
N ASP A 45 -12.83 7.30 -3.77
CA ASP A 45 -12.08 6.71 -4.88
C ASP A 45 -11.50 7.80 -5.80
N ASN A 46 -12.32 8.78 -6.17
CA ASN A 46 -11.87 9.92 -6.95
C ASN A 46 -10.81 10.74 -6.22
N LEU A 47 -11.00 10.99 -4.92
CA LEU A 47 -10.07 11.75 -4.10
C LEU A 47 -8.71 11.02 -3.98
N LEU A 48 -8.73 9.70 -3.79
CA LEU A 48 -7.54 8.85 -3.72
C LEU A 48 -6.77 8.86 -5.04
N LEU A 49 -7.47 8.71 -6.16
CA LEU A 49 -6.87 8.86 -7.48
C LEU A 49 -6.27 10.26 -7.67
N GLN A 50 -6.95 11.32 -7.24
CA GLN A 50 -6.39 12.67 -7.34
C GLN A 50 -5.13 12.83 -6.48
N LEU A 51 -5.09 12.30 -5.27
CA LEU A 51 -3.89 12.32 -4.43
C LEU A 51 -2.72 11.59 -5.09
N LEU A 52 -2.96 10.39 -5.64
CA LEU A 52 -1.94 9.62 -6.35
C LEU A 52 -1.42 10.36 -7.59
N LEU A 53 -2.30 10.96 -8.40
CA LEU A 53 -1.91 11.78 -9.55
C LEU A 53 -1.09 13.01 -9.11
N LYS A 54 -1.47 13.64 -8.00
CA LYS A 54 -0.74 14.80 -7.48
C LYS A 54 0.59 14.41 -6.85
N ALA A 55 0.72 13.24 -6.24
CA ALA A 55 1.99 12.70 -5.76
C ALA A 55 2.93 12.27 -6.91
N SER A 56 2.39 12.06 -8.11
CA SER A 56 3.11 11.59 -9.30
C SER A 56 3.63 12.68 -10.25
N GLN A 57 3.37 13.96 -9.94
CA GLN A 57 3.81 15.08 -10.78
C GLN A 57 5.22 15.58 -10.41
N ASP A 58 5.88 16.33 -11.30
CA ASP A 58 7.24 16.84 -11.07
C ASP A 58 7.32 18.07 -10.15
N LYS A 59 6.19 18.75 -9.92
CA LYS A 59 6.14 19.98 -9.11
C LYS A 59 6.23 19.67 -7.62
N ARG A 60 7.45 19.69 -7.07
CA ARG A 60 7.79 19.41 -5.65
C ARG A 60 6.80 19.97 -4.64
N PHE A 61 6.45 21.26 -4.77
CA PHE A 61 5.53 21.95 -3.84
C PHE A 61 4.18 21.24 -3.63
N VAL A 62 3.67 20.54 -4.64
CA VAL A 62 2.39 19.82 -4.58
C VAL A 62 2.60 18.32 -4.40
N CYS A 63 3.58 17.71 -5.08
CA CYS A 63 3.77 16.26 -4.99
C CYS A 63 4.28 15.79 -3.64
N GLU A 64 5.17 16.54 -2.99
CA GLU A 64 5.65 16.20 -1.64
C GLU A 64 4.51 16.26 -0.62
N GLU A 65 3.62 17.24 -0.74
CA GLU A 65 2.47 17.33 0.15
C GLU A 65 1.50 16.17 -0.09
N ALA A 66 1.20 15.85 -1.34
CA ALA A 66 0.33 14.72 -1.68
C ALA A 66 0.89 13.38 -1.17
N ALA A 67 2.20 13.16 -1.30
CA ALA A 67 2.87 11.97 -0.78
C ALA A 67 2.74 11.87 0.75
N LYS A 68 2.99 12.97 1.47
CA LYS A 68 2.81 13.03 2.93
C LYS A 68 1.38 12.71 3.37
N VAL A 69 0.39 13.15 2.59
CA VAL A 69 -1.01 12.82 2.89
C VAL A 69 -1.28 11.33 2.70
N LEU A 70 -0.81 10.72 1.62
CA LEU A 70 -0.94 9.27 1.39
C LEU A 70 -0.29 8.46 2.52
N GLU A 71 0.85 8.90 3.05
CA GLU A 71 1.49 8.27 4.21
C GLU A 71 0.65 8.42 5.49
N LYS A 72 0.16 9.64 5.79
CA LYS A 72 -0.68 9.90 6.97
C LYS A 72 -2.03 9.17 6.91
N MET A 73 -2.56 8.90 5.72
CA MET A 73 -3.78 8.10 5.55
C MET A 73 -3.59 6.69 6.10
N ALA A 74 -2.40 6.10 5.94
CA ALA A 74 -2.08 4.77 6.46
C ALA A 74 -2.15 4.70 7.99
N GLU A 75 -2.02 5.84 8.69
CA GLU A 75 -2.06 5.93 10.15
C GLU A 75 -3.47 6.22 10.69
N SER A 76 -4.35 6.83 9.88
CA SER A 76 -5.63 7.40 10.35
C SER A 76 -6.88 6.72 9.80
N ILE A 77 -6.74 5.90 8.76
CA ILE A 77 -7.84 5.18 8.12
C ILE A 77 -7.72 3.69 8.45
N PRO A 78 -8.84 2.96 8.65
CA PRO A 78 -8.80 1.51 8.78
C PRO A 78 -8.03 0.84 7.65
N ARG A 79 -7.01 0.03 8.02
CA ARG A 79 -6.01 -0.52 7.10
C ARG A 79 -6.61 -1.39 6.01
N LEU A 80 -7.47 -2.35 6.39
CA LEU A 80 -8.09 -3.30 5.45
C LEU A 80 -8.90 -2.61 4.34
N PRO A 81 -9.87 -1.72 4.64
CA PRO A 81 -10.57 -0.95 3.61
C PRO A 81 -9.63 -0.11 2.73
N LEU A 82 -8.60 0.50 3.34
CA LEU A 82 -7.68 1.35 2.59
C LEU A 82 -6.82 0.57 1.59
N VAL A 83 -6.30 -0.61 1.95
CA VAL A 83 -5.55 -1.46 1.02
C VAL A 83 -6.44 -1.89 -0.14
N ASN A 84 -7.69 -2.31 0.13
CA ASN A 84 -8.66 -2.66 -0.93
C ASN A 84 -8.89 -1.51 -1.91
N LYS A 85 -8.93 -0.27 -1.41
CA LYS A 85 -9.12 0.94 -2.21
C LYS A 85 -7.88 1.31 -3.03
N LEU A 86 -6.68 1.02 -2.51
CA LEU A 86 -5.41 1.32 -3.17
C LEU A 86 -4.99 0.24 -4.19
N GLN A 87 -5.40 -1.01 -3.98
CA GLN A 87 -4.98 -2.17 -4.77
C GLN A 87 -5.16 -1.95 -6.29
N PRO A 88 -6.25 -1.39 -6.83
CA PRO A 88 -6.39 -1.19 -8.28
C PRO A 88 -5.32 -0.27 -8.90
N TYR A 89 -4.66 0.57 -8.10
CA TYR A 89 -3.66 1.53 -8.60
C TYR A 89 -2.26 0.94 -8.73
N VAL A 90 -1.99 -0.25 -8.17
CA VAL A 90 -0.69 -0.94 -8.33
C VAL A 90 -0.48 -1.49 -9.74
N SER A 91 -1.55 -1.56 -10.55
CA SER A 91 -1.53 -1.95 -11.96
C SER A 91 -1.90 -0.79 -12.91
N HIS A 92 -1.89 0.44 -12.40
CA HIS A 92 -2.23 1.64 -13.18
C HIS A 92 -1.28 1.87 -14.37
N SER A 93 -1.78 2.41 -15.49
CA SER A 93 -0.98 2.63 -16.71
C SER A 93 0.21 3.59 -16.49
N ASN A 94 0.00 4.65 -15.70
CA ASN A 94 1.06 5.58 -15.28
C ASN A 94 2.00 4.94 -14.24
N LEU A 95 3.28 4.78 -14.60
CA LEU A 95 4.30 4.15 -13.75
C LEU A 95 4.44 4.84 -12.38
N ARG A 96 4.39 6.18 -12.34
CA ARG A 96 4.56 6.95 -11.09
C ARG A 96 3.38 6.76 -10.15
N VAL A 97 2.17 6.62 -10.69
CA VAL A 97 0.97 6.30 -9.89
C VAL A 97 1.11 4.92 -9.25
N ARG A 98 1.61 3.92 -10.00
CA ARG A 98 1.88 2.59 -9.43
C ARG A 98 2.90 2.64 -8.30
N ALA A 99 3.99 3.38 -8.49
CA ALA A 99 4.99 3.56 -7.44
C ALA A 99 4.38 4.19 -6.18
N LYS A 100 3.61 5.28 -6.31
CA LYS A 100 2.95 5.93 -5.15
C LYS A 100 1.90 5.07 -4.48
N ALA A 101 1.15 4.27 -5.24
CA ALA A 101 0.21 3.30 -4.69
C ALA A 101 0.95 2.19 -3.94
N GLY A 102 2.02 1.65 -4.52
CA GLY A 102 2.89 0.66 -3.90
C GLY A 102 3.47 1.15 -2.57
N THR A 103 4.06 2.34 -2.54
CA THR A 103 4.63 2.96 -1.33
C THR A 103 3.56 3.17 -0.24
N ALA A 104 2.36 3.61 -0.62
CA ALA A 104 1.26 3.76 0.33
C ALA A 104 0.84 2.39 0.92
N ILE A 105 0.70 1.36 0.08
CA ILE A 105 0.36 0.00 0.53
C ILE A 105 1.48 -0.58 1.41
N SER A 106 2.75 -0.42 1.04
CA SER A 106 3.86 -0.95 1.84
C SER A 106 3.89 -0.36 3.24
N LYS A 107 3.58 0.94 3.37
CA LYS A 107 3.46 1.62 4.66
C LYS A 107 2.29 1.11 5.50
N ILE A 108 1.16 0.77 4.86
CA ILE A 108 0.01 0.17 5.55
C ILE A 108 0.38 -1.24 6.05
N VAL A 109 0.94 -2.07 5.15
CA VAL A 109 1.30 -3.46 5.44
C VAL A 109 2.39 -3.56 6.51
N SER A 110 3.37 -2.64 6.54
CA SER A 110 4.42 -2.64 7.57
C SER A 110 3.88 -2.47 8.99
N ASN A 111 2.66 -1.93 9.12
CA ASN A 111 1.94 -1.67 10.37
C ASN A 111 0.76 -2.63 10.59
N MET A 112 0.56 -3.63 9.74
CA MET A 112 -0.44 -4.69 9.94
C MET A 112 0.13 -5.78 10.85
N SER A 113 -0.72 -6.30 11.74
CA SER A 113 -0.47 -7.55 12.44
C SER A 113 -0.71 -8.76 11.54
N TYR A 114 -0.17 -9.93 11.91
CA TYR A 114 -0.48 -11.20 11.22
C TYR A 114 -1.99 -11.45 11.03
N ILE A 115 -2.82 -11.13 12.03
CA ILE A 115 -4.28 -11.31 11.96
C ILE A 115 -4.86 -10.43 10.84
N GLU A 116 -4.48 -9.15 10.78
CA GLU A 116 -4.95 -8.24 9.74
C GLU A 116 -4.47 -8.64 8.35
N MET A 117 -3.23 -9.13 8.22
CA MET A 117 -2.72 -9.67 6.96
C MET A 117 -3.50 -10.90 6.51
N LYS A 118 -3.87 -11.78 7.45
CA LYS A 118 -4.69 -12.96 7.18
C LYS A 118 -6.12 -12.56 6.77
N ASP A 119 -6.72 -11.60 7.46
CA ASP A 119 -8.07 -11.10 7.17
C ASP A 119 -8.16 -10.44 5.80
N PHE A 120 -7.12 -9.71 5.39
CA PHE A 120 -7.03 -9.15 4.03
C PHE A 120 -6.73 -10.24 2.98
N GLY A 121 -5.98 -11.26 3.39
CA GLY A 121 -5.50 -12.34 2.56
C GLY A 121 -4.03 -12.14 2.19
N ILE A 122 -3.15 -12.90 2.84
CA ILE A 122 -1.72 -12.99 2.49
C ILE A 122 -1.51 -13.26 0.99
N PRO A 123 -2.31 -14.12 0.32
CA PRO A 123 -2.21 -14.29 -1.14
C PRO A 123 -2.38 -13.00 -1.93
N ASN A 124 -3.32 -12.14 -1.53
CA ASN A 124 -3.56 -10.86 -2.21
C ASN A 124 -2.38 -9.90 -2.02
N LEU A 125 -1.79 -9.84 -0.81
CA LEU A 125 -0.61 -9.03 -0.55
C LEU A 125 0.61 -9.50 -1.35
N LEU A 126 0.81 -10.82 -1.44
CA LEU A 126 1.88 -11.41 -2.25
C LEU A 126 1.70 -11.14 -3.74
N GLN A 127 0.46 -11.19 -4.24
CA GLN A 127 0.15 -10.84 -5.63
C GLN A 127 0.47 -9.36 -5.91
N ILE A 128 0.09 -8.45 -5.01
CA ILE A 128 0.43 -7.01 -5.12
C ILE A 128 1.95 -6.83 -5.16
N ALA A 129 2.68 -7.46 -4.25
CA ALA A 129 4.13 -7.35 -4.22
C ALA A 129 4.78 -7.91 -5.49
N ALA A 130 4.32 -9.07 -5.96
CA ALA A 130 4.85 -9.71 -7.16
C ALA A 130 4.62 -8.87 -8.43
N GLU A 131 3.52 -8.12 -8.51
CA GLU A 131 3.26 -7.17 -9.59
C GLU A 131 4.22 -5.98 -9.58
N LEU A 132 4.54 -5.46 -8.40
CA LEU A 132 5.44 -4.31 -8.22
C LEU A 132 6.93 -4.68 -8.30
N LEU A 133 7.30 -5.92 -7.99
CA LEU A 133 8.70 -6.36 -7.87
C LEU A 133 9.51 -6.23 -9.17
N ASN A 134 8.83 -6.30 -10.31
CA ASN A 134 9.41 -6.15 -11.65
C ASN A 134 9.01 -4.82 -12.32
N ASP A 135 8.56 -3.82 -11.54
CA ASP A 135 8.21 -2.51 -12.09
C ASP A 135 9.44 -1.79 -12.66
N ARG A 136 9.18 -0.89 -13.62
CA ARG A 136 10.20 -0.05 -14.26
C ARG A 136 10.76 1.00 -13.32
N LEU A 137 10.00 1.44 -12.31
CA LEU A 137 10.48 2.40 -11.31
C LEU A 137 11.07 1.69 -10.10
N LEU A 138 12.23 2.18 -9.64
CA LEU A 138 12.89 1.66 -8.43
C LEU A 138 11.98 1.79 -7.19
N GLU A 139 11.29 2.92 -7.03
CA GLU A 139 10.37 3.17 -5.91
C GLU A 139 9.29 2.08 -5.79
N ALA A 140 8.68 1.65 -6.89
CA ALA A 140 7.71 0.55 -6.90
C ALA A 140 8.34 -0.78 -6.45
N ARG A 141 9.56 -1.08 -6.90
CA ARG A 141 10.28 -2.30 -6.52
C ARG A 141 10.70 -2.30 -5.05
N GLU A 142 11.07 -1.14 -4.51
CA GLU A 142 11.38 -0.99 -3.08
C GLU A 142 10.13 -1.18 -2.20
N ALA A 143 8.98 -0.65 -2.63
CA ALA A 143 7.71 -0.91 -1.98
C ALA A 143 7.35 -2.41 -1.98
N ALA A 144 7.57 -3.10 -3.11
CA ALA A 144 7.37 -4.54 -3.21
C ALA A 144 8.21 -5.32 -2.19
N ARG A 145 9.50 -4.99 -2.09
CA ARG A 145 10.42 -5.61 -1.11
C ARG A 145 9.95 -5.35 0.32
N SER A 146 9.54 -4.13 0.63
CA SER A 146 9.03 -3.77 1.94
C SER A 146 7.77 -4.57 2.33
N ILE A 147 6.84 -4.78 1.38
CA ILE A 147 5.66 -5.63 1.59
C ILE A 147 6.09 -7.07 1.88
N ILE A 148 6.97 -7.64 1.04
CA ILE A 148 7.46 -9.02 1.19
C ILE A 148 8.12 -9.23 2.55
N CYS A 149 9.04 -8.36 2.94
CA CYS A 149 9.73 -8.46 4.23
C CYS A 149 8.77 -8.30 5.40
N SER A 150 7.73 -7.46 5.27
CA SER A 150 6.73 -7.30 6.33
C SER A 150 5.90 -8.57 6.52
N ILE A 151 5.45 -9.21 5.43
CA ILE A 151 4.71 -10.48 5.49
C ILE A 151 5.57 -11.58 6.11
N TYR A 152 6.81 -11.73 5.63
CA TYR A 152 7.73 -12.74 6.13
C TYR A 152 7.99 -12.56 7.63
N ARG A 153 8.28 -11.33 8.07
CA ARG A 153 8.49 -11.01 9.48
C ARG A 153 7.33 -11.44 10.37
N GLU A 154 6.08 -11.12 9.98
CA GLU A 154 4.90 -11.52 10.76
C GLU A 154 4.70 -13.04 10.77
N ILE A 155 5.00 -13.74 9.66
CA ILE A 155 4.96 -15.22 9.62
C ILE A 155 6.01 -15.80 10.57
N SER A 156 7.26 -15.33 10.51
CA SER A 156 8.35 -15.80 11.37
C SER A 156 8.02 -15.62 12.86
N GLN A 157 7.48 -14.45 13.24
CA GLN A 157 7.10 -14.20 14.63
C GLN A 157 6.00 -15.16 15.11
N VAL A 158 5.02 -15.49 14.26
CA VAL A 158 3.93 -16.40 14.63
C VAL A 158 4.40 -17.86 14.71
N THR A 159 5.36 -18.28 13.87
CA THR A 159 5.94 -19.63 13.95
C THR A 159 6.81 -19.78 15.20
N ASP A 160 7.64 -18.79 15.52
CA ASP A 160 8.51 -18.80 16.70
C ASP A 160 7.70 -18.82 18.01
N THR A 161 6.50 -18.25 18.01
CA THR A 161 5.61 -18.26 19.19
C THR A 161 4.89 -19.61 19.38
N LYS A 162 4.77 -20.42 18.32
CA LYS A 162 4.05 -21.71 18.35
C LYS A 162 4.97 -22.91 18.55
N GLU A 163 6.20 -22.81 18.11
CA GLU A 163 7.22 -23.85 18.24
C GLU A 163 8.35 -23.28 19.10
N ASP A 164 8.46 -23.73 20.36
CA ASP A 164 9.58 -23.41 21.28
C ASP A 164 10.93 -24.01 20.80
N ASN A 165 11.00 -24.42 19.53
CA ASN A 165 12.15 -24.93 18.81
C ASN A 165 12.44 -23.99 17.64
N GLY A 166 13.26 -22.98 17.88
CA GLY A 166 13.67 -21.98 16.90
C GLY A 166 14.53 -22.57 15.77
N ASP A 167 13.90 -23.22 14.80
CA ASP A 167 14.57 -23.67 13.58
C ASP A 167 14.16 -22.78 12.41
N GLY A 168 14.94 -21.73 12.13
CA GLY A 168 14.71 -20.80 11.02
C GLY A 168 14.66 -21.49 9.64
N ALA A 169 15.13 -22.74 9.55
CA ALA A 169 14.97 -23.59 8.37
C ALA A 169 13.50 -23.96 8.10
N ALA A 170 12.68 -24.18 9.13
CA ALA A 170 11.26 -24.51 8.97
C ALA A 170 10.47 -23.34 8.37
N VAL A 171 10.73 -22.12 8.86
CA VAL A 171 10.10 -20.88 8.35
C VAL A 171 10.47 -20.63 6.89
N ALA A 172 11.72 -20.90 6.51
CA ALA A 172 12.17 -20.77 5.13
C ALA A 172 11.48 -21.75 4.17
N VAL A 173 11.22 -22.99 4.61
CA VAL A 173 10.46 -23.98 3.83
C VAL A 173 9.00 -23.54 3.69
N LEU A 174 8.36 -23.15 4.79
CA LEU A 174 6.98 -22.65 4.78
C LEU A 174 6.81 -21.43 3.86
N TRP A 175 7.77 -20.51 3.89
CA TRP A 175 7.77 -19.34 3.01
C TRP A 175 7.87 -19.71 1.53
N ARG A 176 8.76 -20.66 1.19
CA ARG A 176 8.90 -21.17 -0.17
C ARG A 176 7.62 -21.83 -0.67
N ASP A 177 7.03 -22.71 0.14
CA ASP A 177 5.80 -23.42 -0.21
C ASP A 177 4.62 -22.45 -0.37
N LEU A 178 4.53 -21.46 0.52
CA LEU A 178 3.54 -20.39 0.41
C LEU A 178 3.70 -19.63 -0.91
N CYS A 179 4.91 -19.18 -1.25
CA CYS A 179 5.18 -18.47 -2.51
C CYS A 179 4.83 -19.33 -3.73
N ALA A 180 5.19 -20.61 -3.73
CA ALA A 180 4.91 -21.54 -4.82
C ALA A 180 3.42 -21.86 -4.97
N SER A 181 2.66 -21.88 -3.88
CA SER A 181 1.22 -22.14 -3.90
C SER A 181 0.39 -20.97 -4.44
N ILE A 182 0.89 -19.74 -4.34
CA ILE A 182 0.15 -18.52 -4.70
C ILE A 182 0.60 -17.95 -6.05
N LEU A 183 1.89 -17.97 -6.35
CA LEU A 183 2.47 -17.26 -7.49
C LEU A 183 2.96 -18.25 -8.57
N PRO A 184 2.92 -17.85 -9.87
CA PRO A 184 3.57 -18.62 -10.93
C PRO A 184 5.09 -18.80 -10.65
N PRO A 185 5.73 -19.88 -11.12
CA PRO A 185 7.09 -20.26 -10.71
C PRO A 185 8.14 -19.13 -10.82
N ASN A 186 8.09 -18.34 -11.89
CA ASN A 186 9.02 -17.22 -12.10
C ASN A 186 8.86 -16.11 -11.05
N ARG A 187 7.62 -15.78 -10.68
CA ARG A 187 7.31 -14.77 -9.66
C ARG A 187 7.54 -15.31 -8.25
N ALA A 188 7.18 -16.57 -8.00
CA ALA A 188 7.43 -17.24 -6.72
C ALA A 188 8.92 -17.20 -6.35
N HIS A 189 9.80 -17.62 -7.27
CA HIS A 189 11.26 -17.59 -7.06
C HIS A 189 11.81 -16.18 -6.84
N SER A 190 11.25 -15.19 -7.55
CA SER A 190 11.67 -13.79 -7.40
C SER A 190 11.30 -13.25 -6.02
N VAL A 191 10.11 -13.58 -5.50
CA VAL A 191 9.63 -13.18 -4.18
C VAL A 191 10.35 -13.93 -3.06
N GLU A 192 10.53 -15.24 -3.22
CA GLU A 192 11.22 -16.11 -2.25
C GLU A 192 12.59 -15.54 -1.87
N LYS A 193 13.39 -15.15 -2.88
CA LYS A 193 14.76 -14.69 -2.66
C LYS A 193 14.87 -13.39 -1.87
N ILE A 194 13.85 -12.54 -1.85
CA ILE A 194 13.94 -11.18 -1.29
C ILE A 194 14.25 -11.19 0.21
N VAL A 195 13.78 -12.22 0.93
CA VAL A 195 13.97 -12.31 2.39
C VAL A 195 15.32 -12.94 2.79
N PHE A 196 16.10 -13.40 1.81
CA PHE A 196 17.41 -14.04 1.99
C PHE A 196 18.58 -13.22 1.41
N LEU A 197 18.30 -12.00 0.95
CA LEU A 197 19.27 -11.03 0.41
C LEU A 197 19.63 -9.99 1.48
#